data_AF-A0A534NY69-F1
#
_entry.id   AF-A0A534NY69-F1
#
_cell.length_a   1.000
_cell.length_b   1.000
_cell.length_c   1.000
_cell.angle_alpha   90.00
_cell.angle_beta   90.00
_cell.angle_gamma   90.00
#
_symmetry.space_group_name_H-M   'P 1'
#
loop_
_entity.id
_entity.type
_entity.pdbx_description
1 polymer ?
#
loop_
_entity_poly.entity_id
_entity_poly.type
_entity_poly.pdbx_seq_one_letter_code
_entity_poly.pdbx_strand_id
1 'polypeptide(L)' 'ICGGVAANSRLRSLAHERCAAEGIAVHLPAPRLCTDNGAMIALAGAIRLARGERAPVDLAADPGWRL' A
#
# COMPACT_ATOMS: atom_id res chain seq x y z
N ILE A 1 -4.90 4.33 -4.92
CA ILE A 1 -4.40 5.15 -3.78
C ILE A 1 -4.39 4.32 -2.50
N CYS A 2 -3.48 4.59 -1.56
CA CYS A 2 -3.33 3.87 -0.28
C CYS A 2 -2.97 4.82 0.86
N GLY A 3 -2.86 4.30 2.09
CA GLY A 3 -2.64 5.07 3.32
C GLY A 3 -3.94 5.39 4.07
N GLY A 4 -3.83 5.74 5.35
CA GLY A 4 -5.00 5.89 6.23
C GLY A 4 -6.04 6.88 5.71
N VAL A 5 -5.61 8.01 5.12
CA VAL A 5 -6.50 9.00 4.51
C VAL A 5 -7.28 8.44 3.33
N ALA A 6 -6.75 7.45 2.61
CA ALA A 6 -7.45 6.76 1.52
C ALA A 6 -8.65 5.93 1.99
N ALA A 7 -8.87 5.75 3.30
CA ALA A 7 -10.10 5.18 3.84
C ALA A 7 -11.30 6.14 3.80
N ASN A 8 -11.07 7.45 3.62
CA ASN A 8 -12.12 8.46 3.61
C ASN A 8 -13.11 8.24 2.45
N SER A 9 -14.41 8.15 2.77
CA SER A 9 -15.46 7.86 1.77
C SER A 9 -15.55 8.92 0.68
N ARG A 10 -15.48 10.21 1.02
CA ARG A 10 -15.56 11.30 0.03
C ARG A 10 -14.37 11.28 -0.94
N LEU A 11 -13.16 11.06 -0.43
CA LEU A 11 -11.96 10.93 -1.25
C LEU A 11 -12.08 9.78 -2.24
N ARG A 12 -12.59 8.62 -1.80
CA ARG A 12 -12.81 7.45 -2.66
C ARG A 12 -13.81 7.73 -3.78
N SER A 13 -14.96 8.33 -3.46
CA SER A 13 -15.97 8.67 -4.46
C SER A 13 -15.41 9.61 -5.52
N LEU A 14 -14.68 10.66 -5.11
CA LEU A 14 -14.06 11.61 -6.03
C LEU A 14 -12.96 10.96 -6.90
N ALA A 15 -12.18 10.02 -6.34
CA ALA A 15 -11.19 9.28 -7.10
C ALA A 15 -11.84 8.42 -8.18
N HIS A 16 -12.94 7.72 -7.87
CA HIS A 16 -13.70 6.95 -8.86
C HIS A 16 -14.27 7.83 -9.97
N GLU A 17 -14.95 8.92 -9.62
CA GLU A 17 -15.56 9.84 -10.59
C GLU A 17 -14.53 10.41 -11.57
N ARG A 18 -13.42 10.94 -11.04
CA ARG A 18 -12.37 11.57 -11.87
C ARG A 18 -11.62 10.56 -12.71
N CYS A 19 -11.26 9.40 -12.15
CA CYS A 19 -10.58 8.37 -12.92
C CYS A 19 -11.50 7.80 -14.02
N ALA A 20 -12.80 7.64 -13.75
CA ALA A 20 -13.76 7.18 -14.77
C ALA A 20 -13.90 8.18 -15.93
N ALA A 21 -13.92 9.49 -15.64
CA ALA A 21 -13.97 10.53 -16.68
C ALA A 21 -12.77 10.50 -17.62
N GLU A 22 -11.60 10.07 -17.13
CA GLU A 22 -10.35 9.98 -17.88
C GLU A 22 -10.06 8.57 -18.44
N GLY A 23 -10.97 7.60 -18.23
CA GLY A 23 -10.75 6.20 -18.63
C GLY A 23 -9.62 5.49 -17.86
N ILE A 24 -9.28 5.99 -16.67
CA ILE A 24 -8.21 5.45 -15.82
C ILE A 24 -8.81 4.44 -14.82
N ALA A 25 -8.17 3.28 -14.67
CA ALA A 25 -8.53 2.32 -13.62
C ALA A 25 -8.09 2.82 -12.25
N VAL A 26 -9.00 2.83 -11.27
CA VAL A 26 -8.68 3.15 -9.88
C VAL A 26 -8.68 1.89 -9.02
N HIS A 27 -7.57 1.68 -8.30
CA HIS A 27 -7.43 0.58 -7.35
C HIS A 27 -7.41 1.13 -5.92
N LEU A 28 -8.37 0.65 -5.11
CA LEU A 28 -8.56 1.03 -3.72
C LEU A 28 -8.63 -0.23 -2.85
N PRO A 29 -7.76 -0.40 -1.85
CA PRO A 29 -7.91 -1.46 -0.86
C PRO A 29 -9.24 -1.33 -0.10
N ALA A 30 -9.70 -2.43 0.51
CA ALA A 30 -10.78 -2.36 1.48
C ALA A 30 -10.40 -1.38 2.63
N PRO A 31 -11.34 -0.61 3.22
CA PRO A 31 -11.01 0.40 4.21
C PRO A 31 -10.15 -0.11 5.38
N ARG A 32 -10.42 -1.33 5.87
CA ARG A 32 -9.65 -1.98 6.95
C ARG A 32 -8.17 -2.27 6.60
N LEU A 33 -7.81 -2.21 5.32
CA LEU A 33 -6.46 -2.45 4.81
C LEU A 33 -5.73 -1.15 4.44
N CYS A 34 -6.34 0.02 4.65
CA CYS A 34 -5.74 1.31 4.29
C CYS A 34 -4.79 1.87 5.34
N THR A 35 -5.05 1.62 6.63
CA THR A 35 -4.16 1.98 7.74
C THR A 35 -3.06 0.96 7.92
N ASP A 36 -2.02 1.30 8.67
CA ASP A 36 -0.92 0.37 8.95
C ASP A 36 -1.43 -0.95 9.54
N ASN A 37 -1.00 -2.05 8.94
CA ASN A 37 -1.40 -3.39 9.33
C ASN A 37 -0.31 -4.42 8.98
N GLY A 38 -0.33 -5.58 9.64
CA GLY A 38 0.64 -6.65 9.35
C GLY A 38 0.48 -7.29 7.97
N ALA A 39 -0.71 -7.22 7.36
CA ALA A 39 -0.98 -7.89 6.09
C ALA A 39 -0.18 -7.28 4.93
N MET A 40 -0.05 -5.95 4.87
CA MET A 40 0.76 -5.28 3.85
C MET A 40 2.27 -5.62 4.00
N ILE A 41 2.76 -5.75 5.23
CA ILE A 41 4.16 -6.11 5.51
C ILE A 41 4.42 -7.56 5.10
N ALA A 42 3.51 -8.48 5.46
CA ALA A 42 3.60 -9.89 5.08
C ALA A 42 3.60 -10.06 3.55
N LEU A 43 2.72 -9.36 2.83
CA LEU A 43 2.67 -9.42 1.37
C LEU A 43 3.95 -8.86 0.73
N ALA A 44 4.43 -7.70 1.19
CA ALA A 44 5.68 -7.12 0.70
C ALA A 44 6.87 -8.07 0.93
N GLY A 45 6.95 -8.68 2.11
CA GLY A 45 7.95 -9.69 2.44
C GLY A 45 7.86 -10.93 1.55
N ALA A 46 6.65 -11.46 1.32
CA ALA A 46 6.43 -12.62 0.44
C ALA A 46 6.86 -12.34 -1.00
N ILE A 47 6.55 -11.15 -1.54
CA ILE A 47 6.97 -10.73 -2.89
C ILE A 47 8.49 -10.66 -3.00
N ARG A 48 9.17 -10.04 -2.01
CA ARG A 48 10.65 -9.98 -1.96
C ARG A 48 11.29 -11.36 -1.84
N LEU A 49 10.74 -12.20 -0.96
CA LEU A 49 11.20 -13.56 -0.77
C LEU A 49 11.11 -14.37 -2.07
N ALA A 50 9.99 -14.25 -2.80
CA ALA A 50 9.76 -14.92 -4.08
C ALA A 50 10.71 -14.43 -5.18
N ARG A 51 11.22 -13.19 -5.08
CA ARG A 51 12.27 -12.65 -5.97
C ARG A 51 13.69 -13.08 -5.61
N GLY A 52 13.85 -13.88 -4.55
CA GLY A 52 15.16 -14.31 -4.05
C GLY A 52 15.85 -13.29 -3.13
N GLU A 53 15.21 -12.16 -2.81
CA GLU A 53 15.76 -11.18 -1.87
C GLU A 53 15.79 -11.77 -0.45
N ARG A 54 16.90 -11.59 0.26
CA ARG A 54 17.09 -12.00 1.66
C ARG A 54 17.82 -10.89 2.40
N ALA A 55 17.45 -10.66 3.65
CA ALA A 55 18.17 -9.77 4.54
C ALA A 55 19.13 -10.56 5.44
N PRO A 56 20.27 -9.99 5.83
CA PRO A 56 21.13 -10.59 6.85
C PRO A 56 20.43 -10.56 8.22
N VAL A 57 20.88 -11.44 9.13
CA VAL A 57 20.26 -11.61 10.45
C VAL A 57 20.44 -10.40 11.37
N ASP A 58 21.40 -9.53 11.07
CA ASP A 58 21.74 -8.31 11.80
C ASP A 58 21.10 -7.05 11.19
N LEU A 59 20.11 -7.20 10.30
CA LEU A 59 19.34 -6.08 9.76
C LEU A 59 18.74 -5.23 10.89
N ALA A 60 19.09 -3.95 10.90
CA ALA A 60 18.59 -2.98 11.85
C ALA A 60 17.50 -2.07 11.24
N ALA A 61 16.71 -1.43 12.10
CA ALA A 61 15.74 -0.44 11.68
C ALA A 61 16.42 0.85 11.22
N ASP A 62 15.98 1.41 10.09
CA ASP A 62 16.37 2.74 9.61
C ASP A 62 15.14 3.68 9.67
N PRO A 63 15.08 4.61 10.65
CA PRO A 63 13.97 5.56 10.75
C PRO A 63 14.00 6.63 9.65
N GLY A 64 15.12 6.78 8.93
CA GLY A 64 15.28 7.68 7.78
C GLY A 64 15.06 7.00 6.42
N TRP A 65 14.57 5.76 6.42
CA TRP A 65 14.44 4.95 5.22
C TRP A 65 13.55 5.62 4.17
N ARG A 66 14.04 5.68 2.94
CA ARG A 66 13.34 6.28 1.79
C ARG A 66 12.82 5.17 0.87
N LEU A 67 11.55 5.32 0.48
CA LEU A 67 10.90 4.49 -0.54
C LEU A 67 11.43 4.78 -1.94
#